data_AF-A0A349VSQ5-F1
#
_entry.id   AF-A0A349VSQ5-F1
#
_cell.length_a   1.000
_cell.length_b   1.000
_cell.length_c   1.000
_cell.angle_alpha   90.00
_cell.angle_beta   90.00
_cell.angle_gamma   90.00
#
_symmetry.space_group_name_H-M   'P 1'
#
loop_
_entity.id
_entity.type
_entity.pdbx_description
1 polymer ?
#
loop_
_entity_poly.entity_id
_entity_poly.type
_entity_poly.pdbx_seq_one_letter_code
_entity_poly.pdbx_strand_id
1 'polypeptide(L)'
;DISFTKDLYLSDTIKLVEQVHFEQNKNSRPTALRFHTNQLNLKNRDRKLIRKLIDQCFETGRTDTKNCYEKKKTWAGLLHHIHYKARCDAAVEFLSAMRGKENLSSYSRFEESLSEAGVLPAADVLLLEKGPGALLRNLNYLASRCRSEQELDLLIGKAFGTEKTNPVILLQMLCMYCAKEQTGYLGRTFQFTKGDLLRVHHETEEEKKRSRSELASWQSEKILCSIRKRLSEALSGRLGKVYIHPDMERFGVPLKESASQGGPGVLASGSRVPIGAKRKIRGFTYWEKVDDIDLSVIGLNEKGEQIEFSWRTMSENQSEAITYSGDETSGYDGGAEYYDIVVPEFRKLYPDTRYVVFCDNVFSDLTFDKCVCRAGFMVRDQEDSGEIFEPKTVQSSFTINAPGRFCYLFGIDLQTDELVWMNLARDADCSVAGTTSMGFLIEKFHITEYMNLKILFTLLAEEVVSDPGQADVLLVPSSFEVKDQEDGTPKEIIREYDFERILALLEVEE
;
A
#
# COMPACT_ATOMS: atom_id res chain seq x y z
N ASP A 1 4.45 1.47 35.22
CA ASP A 1 4.27 2.91 35.00
C ASP A 1 3.21 3.10 33.92
N ILE A 2 2.29 4.04 34.09
CA ILE A 2 1.27 4.38 33.08
C ILE A 2 1.39 5.84 32.64
N SER A 3 2.54 6.49 32.87
CA SER A 3 2.79 7.87 32.48
C SER A 3 2.42 8.18 31.02
N PHE A 4 2.67 7.24 30.08
CA PHE A 4 2.32 7.37 28.66
C PHE A 4 0.83 7.57 28.39
N THR A 5 -0.07 7.13 29.29
CA THR A 5 -1.52 7.27 29.08
C THR A 5 -1.98 8.72 29.19
N LYS A 6 -1.15 9.60 29.76
CA LYS A 6 -1.41 11.04 29.78
C LYS A 6 -1.45 11.63 28.39
N ASP A 7 -0.83 10.99 27.40
CA ASP A 7 -0.74 11.50 26.03
C ASP A 7 -1.83 10.91 25.11
N LEU A 8 -2.63 9.97 25.61
CA LEU A 8 -3.63 9.27 24.80
C LEU A 8 -5.01 9.94 24.88
N TYR A 9 -5.71 9.93 23.75
CA TYR A 9 -7.13 10.20 23.70
C TYR A 9 -7.93 8.93 23.96
N LEU A 10 -9.18 9.06 24.39
CA LEU A 10 -10.05 7.92 24.67
C LEU A 10 -10.13 6.97 23.47
N SER A 11 -10.24 7.50 22.25
CA SER A 11 -10.29 6.70 21.01
C SER A 11 -9.06 5.81 20.78
N ASP A 12 -7.88 6.18 21.28
CA ASP A 12 -6.64 5.39 21.16
C ASP A 12 -6.68 4.09 21.98
N THR A 13 -7.60 3.99 22.95
CA THR A 13 -7.82 2.76 23.72
C THR A 13 -8.04 1.56 22.81
N ILE A 14 -8.79 1.71 21.71
CA ILE A 14 -9.02 0.59 20.79
C ILE A 14 -7.72 0.14 20.12
N LYS A 15 -6.88 1.07 19.68
CA LYS A 15 -5.57 0.73 19.08
C LYS A 15 -4.66 0.02 20.08
N LEU A 16 -4.66 0.47 21.33
CA LEU A 16 -3.90 -0.19 22.39
C LEU A 16 -4.40 -1.63 22.60
N VAL A 17 -5.72 -1.84 22.60
CA VAL A 17 -6.30 -3.18 22.75
C VAL A 17 -5.99 -4.06 21.54
N GLU A 18 -6.01 -3.50 20.33
CA GLU A 18 -5.57 -4.16 19.09
C GLU A 18 -4.09 -4.59 19.21
N GLN A 19 -3.20 -3.72 19.69
CA GLN A 19 -1.78 -4.05 19.88
C GLN A 19 -1.57 -5.10 20.98
N VAL A 20 -2.27 -4.99 22.12
CA VAL A 20 -2.20 -6.00 23.18
C VAL A 20 -2.65 -7.37 22.66
N HIS A 21 -3.72 -7.40 21.86
CA HIS A 21 -4.18 -8.62 21.22
C HIS A 21 -3.14 -9.17 20.23
N PHE A 22 -2.55 -8.32 19.39
CA PHE A 22 -1.49 -8.69 18.47
C PHE A 22 -0.29 -9.30 19.21
N GLU A 23 0.26 -8.63 20.21
CA GLU A 23 1.41 -9.11 20.98
C GLU A 23 1.16 -10.46 21.68
N GLN A 24 -0.09 -10.73 22.05
CA GLN A 24 -0.48 -12.01 22.66
C GLN A 24 -0.61 -13.14 21.66
N ASN A 25 -0.89 -12.83 20.38
CA ASN A 25 -1.18 -13.81 19.34
C ASN A 25 -0.15 -13.82 18.20
N LYS A 26 0.93 -13.03 18.28
CA LYS A 26 1.98 -12.96 17.25
C LYS A 26 2.75 -14.25 16.99
N ASN A 27 2.64 -15.23 17.90
CA ASN A 27 3.20 -16.57 17.73
C ASN A 27 2.13 -17.62 17.41
N SER A 28 0.89 -17.19 17.19
CA SER A 28 -0.24 -18.04 16.82
C SER A 28 -0.47 -17.95 15.30
N ARG A 29 -1.32 -18.83 14.76
CA ARG A 29 -1.69 -18.81 13.33
C ARG A 29 -2.21 -17.42 12.90
N PRO A 30 -2.03 -17.00 11.62
CA PRO A 30 -2.48 -15.70 11.12
C PRO A 30 -3.96 -15.38 11.40
N THR A 31 -4.82 -16.40 11.42
CA THR A 31 -6.23 -16.26 11.80
C THR A 31 -6.44 -15.76 13.23
N ALA A 32 -5.53 -16.09 14.17
CA ALA A 32 -5.55 -15.62 15.56
C ALA A 32 -5.09 -14.17 15.72
N LEU A 33 -4.50 -13.54 14.69
CA LEU A 33 -4.21 -12.10 14.64
C LEU A 33 -5.44 -11.27 14.27
N ARG A 34 -6.55 -11.92 13.86
CA ARG A 34 -7.77 -11.21 13.49
C ARG A 34 -8.44 -10.63 14.72
N PHE A 35 -8.19 -9.34 14.94
CA PHE A 35 -8.89 -8.59 15.97
C PHE A 35 -10.40 -8.61 15.78
N HIS A 36 -11.07 -9.41 16.60
CA HIS A 36 -12.52 -9.41 16.76
C HIS A 36 -12.83 -9.16 18.23
N THR A 37 -13.67 -8.17 18.51
CA THR A 37 -14.02 -7.85 19.90
C THR A 37 -14.68 -9.01 20.63
N ASN A 38 -15.34 -9.91 19.91
CA ASN A 38 -15.99 -11.10 20.45
C ASN A 38 -14.98 -12.20 20.87
N GLN A 39 -13.70 -12.07 20.51
CA GLN A 39 -12.63 -13.05 20.79
C GLN A 39 -11.51 -12.45 21.66
N LEU A 40 -11.81 -11.36 22.40
CA LEU A 40 -10.83 -10.71 23.27
C LEU A 40 -10.49 -11.58 24.49
N ASN A 41 -9.34 -12.25 24.44
CA ASN A 41 -8.78 -12.98 25.58
C ASN A 41 -7.84 -12.11 26.42
N LEU A 42 -8.38 -11.06 27.04
CA LEU A 42 -7.61 -10.13 27.87
C LEU A 42 -7.29 -10.73 29.25
N LYS A 43 -6.01 -10.72 29.65
CA LYS A 43 -5.62 -11.10 31.01
C LYS A 43 -6.17 -10.10 32.02
N ASN A 44 -6.35 -10.51 33.28
CA ASN A 44 -6.86 -9.61 34.32
C ASN A 44 -6.02 -8.34 34.50
N ARG A 45 -4.70 -8.41 34.28
CA ARG A 45 -3.81 -7.25 34.30
C ARG A 45 -4.14 -6.25 33.18
N ASP A 46 -4.42 -6.75 31.98
CA ASP A 46 -4.72 -5.93 30.80
C ASP A 46 -6.10 -5.27 30.98
N ARG A 47 -7.10 -6.02 31.47
CA ARG A 47 -8.41 -5.47 31.82
C ARG A 47 -8.31 -4.36 32.87
N LYS A 48 -7.42 -4.48 33.86
CA LYS A 48 -7.20 -3.43 34.87
C LYS A 48 -6.53 -2.21 34.27
N LEU A 49 -5.52 -2.41 33.42
CA LEU A 49 -4.83 -1.35 32.69
C LEU A 49 -5.79 -0.55 31.81
N ILE A 50 -6.57 -1.24 30.96
CA ILE A 50 -7.52 -0.60 30.04
C ILE A 50 -8.60 0.18 30.80
N ARG A 51 -9.13 -0.37 31.91
CA ARG A 51 -10.10 0.37 32.73
C ARG A 51 -9.49 1.65 33.31
N LYS A 52 -8.27 1.57 33.84
CA LYS A 52 -7.57 2.72 34.41
C LYS A 52 -7.24 3.78 33.33
N LEU A 53 -6.89 3.35 32.12
CA LEU A 53 -6.70 4.22 30.97
C LEU A 53 -7.99 5.01 30.66
N ILE A 54 -9.12 4.30 30.52
CA ILE A 54 -10.41 4.93 30.23
C ILE A 54 -10.78 5.93 31.32
N ASP A 55 -10.69 5.52 32.60
CA ASP A 55 -10.95 6.39 33.75
C ASP A 55 -10.10 7.68 33.67
N GLN A 56 -8.81 7.55 33.37
CA GLN A 56 -7.89 8.69 33.25
C GLN A 56 -8.19 9.60 32.05
N CYS A 57 -8.60 9.08 30.90
CA CYS A 57 -9.04 9.89 29.77
C CYS A 57 -10.23 10.78 30.17
N PHE A 58 -11.17 10.25 30.95
CA PHE A 58 -12.28 11.04 31.48
C PHE A 58 -11.84 12.06 32.53
N GLU A 59 -10.97 11.68 33.47
CA GLU A 59 -10.43 12.59 34.50
C GLU A 59 -9.64 13.75 33.90
N THR A 60 -8.93 13.52 32.79
CA THR A 60 -8.11 14.52 32.10
C THR A 60 -8.84 15.27 30.99
N GLY A 61 -10.10 14.91 30.71
CA GLY A 61 -10.92 15.53 29.65
C GLY A 61 -10.54 15.14 28.22
N ARG A 62 -9.67 14.14 28.02
CA ARG A 62 -9.19 13.66 26.71
C ARG A 62 -10.14 12.64 26.09
N THR A 63 -11.42 13.00 25.90
CA THR A 63 -12.47 12.01 25.66
C THR A 63 -12.91 11.84 24.22
N ASP A 64 -12.54 12.74 23.29
CA ASP A 64 -12.78 12.69 21.83
C ASP A 64 -13.94 11.79 21.33
N THR A 65 -15.10 11.89 21.98
CA THR A 65 -16.12 10.83 22.00
C THR A 65 -16.75 10.58 20.63
N LYS A 66 -16.79 11.61 19.79
CA LYS A 66 -17.20 11.53 18.37
C LYS A 66 -16.40 10.48 17.60
N ASN A 67 -15.08 10.40 17.80
CA ASN A 67 -14.23 9.39 17.17
C ASN A 67 -14.53 7.99 17.71
N CYS A 68 -14.82 7.87 19.01
CA CYS A 68 -15.21 6.59 19.59
C CYS A 68 -16.51 6.05 18.99
N TYR A 69 -17.48 6.92 18.68
CA TYR A 69 -18.76 6.51 18.07
C TYR A 69 -18.60 5.87 16.69
N GLU A 70 -17.54 6.19 15.95
CA GLU A 70 -17.22 5.55 14.66
C GLU A 70 -16.92 4.06 14.82
N LYS A 71 -16.36 3.67 15.98
CA LYS A 71 -16.08 2.28 16.35
C LYS A 71 -17.05 1.76 17.41
N LYS A 72 -18.31 2.22 17.41
CA LYS A 72 -19.30 1.92 18.46
C LYS A 72 -19.44 0.44 18.79
N LYS A 73 -19.54 -0.44 17.78
CA LYS A 73 -19.65 -1.91 18.01
C LYS A 73 -18.41 -2.45 18.73
N THR A 74 -17.23 -2.00 18.33
CA THR A 74 -15.96 -2.38 18.94
C THR A 74 -15.87 -1.91 20.39
N TRP A 75 -16.25 -0.66 20.65
CA TRP A 75 -16.33 -0.12 22.00
C TRP A 75 -17.33 -0.86 22.89
N ALA A 76 -18.55 -1.11 22.40
CA ALA A 76 -19.56 -1.86 23.13
C ALA A 76 -19.04 -3.26 23.54
N GLY A 77 -18.39 -3.96 22.61
CA GLY A 77 -17.73 -5.24 22.89
C GLY A 77 -16.63 -5.13 23.93
N LEU A 78 -15.71 -4.18 23.79
CA LEU A 78 -14.61 -3.96 24.75
C LEU A 78 -15.14 -3.67 26.17
N LEU A 79 -16.07 -2.71 26.29
CA LEU A 79 -16.64 -2.28 27.56
C LEU A 79 -17.36 -3.43 28.27
N HIS A 80 -18.00 -4.31 27.50
CA HIS A 80 -18.57 -5.56 28.00
C HIS A 80 -17.47 -6.50 28.51
N HIS A 81 -16.43 -6.78 27.71
CA HIS A 81 -15.35 -7.71 28.07
C HIS A 81 -14.52 -7.31 29.29
N ILE A 82 -14.36 -6.01 29.54
CA ILE A 82 -13.63 -5.51 30.72
C ILE A 82 -14.54 -5.25 31.92
N HIS A 83 -15.86 -5.48 31.78
CA HIS A 83 -16.88 -5.11 32.78
C HIS A 83 -16.66 -3.68 33.29
N TYR A 84 -16.58 -2.71 32.37
CA TYR A 84 -16.33 -1.32 32.72
C TYR A 84 -17.49 -0.74 33.57
N LYS A 85 -17.14 -0.01 34.62
CA LYS A 85 -18.07 0.73 35.47
C LYS A 85 -17.66 2.19 35.43
N ALA A 86 -18.57 3.06 34.97
CA ALA A 86 -18.33 4.48 34.91
C ALA A 86 -18.12 5.09 36.30
N ARG A 87 -17.20 6.05 36.41
CA ARG A 87 -16.86 6.75 37.66
C ARG A 87 -17.30 8.22 37.70
N CYS A 88 -17.78 8.74 36.58
CA CYS A 88 -18.26 10.11 36.44
C CYS A 88 -19.40 10.16 35.42
N ASP A 89 -20.16 11.26 35.42
CA ASP A 89 -21.36 11.41 34.56
C ASP A 89 -21.00 11.33 33.08
N ALA A 90 -19.90 11.95 32.66
CA ALA A 90 -19.41 11.86 31.27
C ALA A 90 -19.16 10.40 30.83
N ALA A 91 -18.66 9.54 31.72
CA ALA A 91 -18.45 8.13 31.42
C ALA A 91 -19.77 7.34 31.41
N VAL A 92 -20.78 7.76 32.18
CA VAL A 92 -22.13 7.18 32.15
C VAL A 92 -22.81 7.51 30.82
N GLU A 93 -22.72 8.76 30.36
CA GLU A 93 -23.24 9.19 29.05
C GLU A 93 -22.57 8.41 27.92
N PHE A 94 -21.24 8.32 27.93
CA PHE A 94 -20.49 7.54 26.95
C PHE A 94 -20.90 6.06 26.93
N LEU A 95 -21.01 5.42 28.08
CA LEU A 95 -21.42 4.02 28.20
C LEU A 95 -22.84 3.82 27.65
N SER A 96 -23.74 4.77 27.93
CA SER A 96 -25.13 4.75 27.45
C SER A 96 -25.17 4.93 25.93
N ALA A 97 -24.42 5.87 25.39
CA ALA A 97 -24.29 6.10 23.95
C ALA A 97 -23.70 4.87 23.22
N MET A 98 -22.72 4.17 23.81
CA MET A 98 -22.16 2.94 23.21
C MET A 98 -23.13 1.76 23.21
N ARG A 99 -24.06 1.69 24.18
CA ARG A 99 -25.07 0.62 24.29
C ARG A 99 -26.39 0.95 23.59
N GLY A 100 -26.69 2.22 23.36
CA GLY A 100 -27.91 2.67 22.70
C GLY A 100 -27.96 2.31 21.21
N LYS A 101 -29.07 2.63 20.53
CA LYS A 101 -29.23 2.37 19.09
C LYS A 101 -28.66 3.50 18.21
N GLU A 102 -28.76 4.74 18.65
CA GLU A 102 -28.34 5.91 17.87
C GLU A 102 -26.82 6.01 17.71
N ASN A 103 -26.34 6.40 16.54
CA ASN A 103 -24.93 6.64 16.30
C ASN A 103 -24.69 8.16 16.24
N LEU A 104 -23.91 8.70 17.17
CA LEU A 104 -23.63 10.14 17.27
C LEU A 104 -22.28 10.53 16.62
N SER A 105 -21.73 9.66 15.78
CA SER A 105 -20.47 9.91 15.07
C SER A 105 -20.61 11.06 14.05
N SER A 106 -19.47 11.62 13.67
CA SER A 106 -19.39 12.61 12.58
C SER A 106 -19.93 12.06 11.27
N TYR A 107 -19.65 10.80 10.94
CA TYR A 107 -20.21 10.15 9.74
C TYR A 107 -21.72 9.97 9.80
N SER A 108 -22.30 9.71 10.97
CA SER A 108 -23.76 9.62 11.08
C SER A 108 -24.43 10.97 10.80
N ARG A 109 -23.89 12.06 11.36
CA ARG A 109 -24.40 13.41 11.10
C ARG A 109 -24.15 13.87 9.67
N PHE A 110 -23.04 13.45 9.07
CA PHE A 110 -22.78 13.63 7.65
C PHE A 110 -23.87 12.98 6.79
N GLU A 111 -24.20 11.70 7.02
CA GLU A 111 -25.24 11.01 6.26
C GLU A 111 -26.64 11.60 6.49
N GLU A 112 -26.96 12.00 7.73
CA GLU A 112 -28.20 12.72 8.06
C GLU A 112 -28.29 14.04 7.30
N SER A 113 -27.24 14.87 7.36
CA SER A 113 -27.16 16.13 6.61
C SER A 113 -27.25 15.92 5.10
N LEU A 114 -26.64 14.84 4.58
CA LEU A 114 -26.74 14.50 3.15
C LEU A 114 -28.17 14.15 2.75
N SER A 115 -28.89 13.42 3.62
CA SER A 115 -30.28 13.03 3.39
C SER A 115 -31.25 14.22 3.50
N GLU A 116 -31.04 15.11 4.47
CA GLU A 116 -31.99 16.19 4.79
C GLU A 116 -31.70 17.49 4.04
N ALA A 117 -30.43 17.85 3.91
CA ALA A 117 -29.98 19.17 3.43
C ALA A 117 -29.17 19.12 2.12
N GLY A 118 -28.72 17.93 1.69
CA GLY A 118 -28.02 17.72 0.41
C GLY A 118 -26.49 17.76 0.51
N VAL A 119 -25.83 17.82 -0.66
CA VAL A 119 -24.39 17.57 -0.80
C VAL A 119 -23.52 18.62 -0.11
N LEU A 120 -23.79 19.90 -0.34
CA LEU A 120 -22.93 20.98 0.18
C LEU A 120 -22.98 21.10 1.70
N PRO A 121 -24.16 21.06 2.38
CA PRO A 121 -24.21 21.04 3.84
C PRO A 121 -23.52 19.81 4.44
N ALA A 122 -23.66 18.64 3.81
CA ALA A 122 -22.98 17.43 4.27
C ALA A 122 -21.44 17.55 4.14
N ALA A 123 -20.96 18.15 3.05
CA ALA A 123 -19.54 18.45 2.87
C ALA A 123 -19.02 19.38 3.96
N ASP A 124 -19.80 20.38 4.37
CA ASP A 124 -19.45 21.29 5.47
C ASP A 124 -19.36 20.56 6.82
N VAL A 125 -20.27 19.60 7.09
CA VAL A 125 -20.19 18.76 8.29
C VAL A 125 -18.88 17.96 8.32
N LEU A 126 -18.50 17.30 7.22
CA LEU A 126 -17.23 16.56 7.18
C LEU A 126 -16.02 17.47 7.34
N LEU A 127 -16.02 18.61 6.64
CA LEU A 127 -14.91 19.55 6.69
C LEU A 127 -14.70 20.12 8.09
N LEU A 128 -15.78 20.52 8.77
CA LEU A 128 -15.73 21.09 10.11
C LEU A 128 -15.37 20.05 11.18
N GLU A 129 -15.84 18.82 11.05
CA GLU A 129 -15.69 17.83 12.11
C GLU A 129 -14.50 16.89 11.94
N LYS A 130 -14.07 16.62 10.72
CA LYS A 130 -13.02 15.65 10.39
C LYS A 130 -11.91 16.23 9.50
N GLY A 131 -12.10 17.43 8.96
CA GLY A 131 -11.12 18.12 8.14
C GLY A 131 -11.13 17.72 6.65
N PRO A 132 -10.27 18.35 5.84
CA PRO A 132 -10.30 18.21 4.38
C PRO A 132 -9.98 16.80 3.90
N GLY A 133 -9.11 16.08 4.61
CA GLY A 133 -8.78 14.70 4.28
C GLY A 133 -9.96 13.74 4.37
N ALA A 134 -10.95 14.01 5.23
CA ALA A 134 -12.18 13.22 5.28
C ALA A 134 -13.12 13.57 4.13
N LEU A 135 -13.23 14.85 3.79
CA LEU A 135 -14.02 15.30 2.62
C LEU A 135 -13.48 14.69 1.32
N LEU A 136 -12.15 14.75 1.10
CA LEU A 136 -11.49 14.17 -0.09
C LEU A 136 -11.74 12.66 -0.22
N ARG A 137 -11.66 11.91 0.88
CA ARG A 137 -11.94 10.46 0.89
C ARG A 137 -13.41 10.13 0.58
N ASN A 138 -14.32 11.07 0.76
CA ASN A 138 -15.74 10.94 0.44
C ASN A 138 -16.14 11.69 -0.85
N LEU A 139 -15.18 12.24 -1.59
CA LEU A 139 -15.46 13.09 -2.74
C LEU A 139 -16.26 12.36 -3.82
N ASN A 140 -15.90 11.11 -4.16
CA ASN A 140 -16.63 10.34 -5.17
C ASN A 140 -18.07 10.05 -4.75
N TYR A 141 -18.30 9.83 -3.45
CA TYR A 141 -19.64 9.59 -2.90
C TYR A 141 -20.52 10.84 -2.96
N LEU A 142 -19.95 12.01 -2.69
CA LEU A 142 -20.65 13.29 -2.77
C LEU A 142 -20.84 13.76 -4.22
N ALA A 143 -19.80 13.68 -5.04
CA ALA A 143 -19.82 14.11 -6.44
C ALA A 143 -20.83 13.31 -7.27
N SER A 144 -20.99 12.01 -7.01
CA SER A 144 -22.01 11.20 -7.69
C SER A 144 -23.45 11.58 -7.34
N ARG A 145 -23.65 12.42 -6.32
CA ARG A 145 -24.95 12.91 -5.83
C ARG A 145 -25.20 14.38 -6.15
N CYS A 146 -24.23 15.08 -6.76
CA CYS A 146 -24.42 16.44 -7.23
C CYS A 146 -25.52 16.48 -8.30
N ARG A 147 -26.44 17.43 -8.19
CA ARG A 147 -27.59 17.62 -9.08
C ARG A 147 -27.28 18.52 -10.27
N SER A 148 -26.18 19.27 -10.21
CA SER A 148 -25.73 20.16 -11.28
C SER A 148 -24.22 20.28 -11.32
N GLU A 149 -23.70 20.75 -12.44
CA GLU A 149 -22.28 21.09 -12.58
C GLU A 149 -21.84 22.18 -11.59
N GLN A 150 -22.70 23.18 -11.36
CA GLN A 150 -22.45 24.25 -10.39
C GLN A 150 -22.31 23.71 -8.95
N GLU A 151 -23.14 22.72 -8.56
CA GLU A 151 -23.01 22.08 -7.25
C GLU A 151 -21.69 21.30 -7.12
N LEU A 152 -21.26 20.62 -8.20
CA LEU A 152 -19.96 19.96 -8.24
C LEU A 152 -18.80 20.96 -8.12
N ASP A 153 -18.89 22.11 -8.80
CA ASP A 153 -17.88 23.18 -8.69
C ASP A 153 -17.73 23.69 -7.25
N LEU A 154 -18.85 23.91 -6.56
CA LEU A 154 -18.85 24.33 -5.17
C LEU A 154 -18.27 23.24 -4.25
N LEU A 155 -18.58 21.96 -4.49
CA LEU A 155 -18.02 20.84 -3.75
C LEU A 155 -16.49 20.73 -3.96
N ILE A 156 -16.03 20.84 -5.19
CA ILE A 156 -14.60 20.86 -5.55
C ILE A 156 -13.92 22.06 -4.86
N GLY A 157 -14.53 23.24 -4.92
CA GLY A 157 -14.02 24.43 -4.23
C GLY A 157 -13.84 24.20 -2.72
N LYS A 158 -14.79 23.53 -2.06
CA LYS A 158 -14.67 23.16 -0.64
C LYS A 158 -13.59 22.11 -0.39
N ALA A 159 -13.49 21.08 -1.24
CA ALA A 159 -12.56 19.97 -1.06
C ALA A 159 -11.10 20.36 -1.30
N PHE A 160 -10.83 21.25 -2.26
CA PHE A 160 -9.48 21.63 -2.66
C PHE A 160 -9.07 23.05 -2.22
N GLY A 161 -10.01 23.92 -1.84
CA GLY A 161 -9.75 25.33 -1.49
C GLY A 161 -9.09 25.57 -0.13
N THR A 162 -8.50 24.55 0.49
CA THR A 162 -7.85 24.63 1.80
C THR A 162 -6.36 24.34 1.69
N GLU A 163 -5.56 25.19 2.34
CA GLU A 163 -4.12 25.07 2.42
C GLU A 163 -3.68 23.82 3.22
N LYS A 164 -4.54 23.33 4.12
CA LYS A 164 -4.28 22.19 5.01
C LYS A 164 -4.43 20.80 4.36
N THR A 165 -4.57 20.74 3.03
CA THR A 165 -4.71 19.46 2.34
C THR A 165 -3.36 18.75 2.27
N ASN A 166 -3.29 17.56 2.89
CA ASN A 166 -2.11 16.71 2.84
C ASN A 166 -1.82 16.23 1.39
N PRO A 167 -0.63 16.56 0.81
CA PRO A 167 -0.24 16.14 -0.54
C PRO A 167 -0.28 14.63 -0.78
N VAL A 168 -0.01 13.82 0.25
CA VAL A 168 -0.08 12.35 0.16
C VAL A 168 -1.48 11.89 -0.24
N ILE A 169 -2.54 12.51 0.28
CA ILE A 169 -3.92 12.16 -0.08
C ILE A 169 -4.19 12.52 -1.54
N LEU A 170 -3.70 13.67 -1.99
CA LEU A 170 -3.87 14.13 -3.37
C LEU A 170 -3.11 13.22 -4.35
N LEU A 171 -1.88 12.81 -4.03
CA LEU A 171 -1.12 11.84 -4.82
C LEU A 171 -1.84 10.49 -4.87
N GLN A 172 -2.36 9.99 -3.74
CA GLN A 172 -3.13 8.75 -3.71
C GLN A 172 -4.39 8.82 -4.58
N MET A 173 -5.09 9.96 -4.58
CA MET A 173 -6.25 10.18 -5.45
C MET A 173 -5.84 10.29 -6.92
N LEU A 174 -4.75 11.00 -7.24
CA LEU A 174 -4.21 11.07 -8.60
C LEU A 174 -3.95 9.67 -9.14
N CYS A 175 -3.22 8.85 -8.39
CA CYS A 175 -2.93 7.47 -8.77
C CYS A 175 -4.22 6.65 -8.97
N MET A 176 -5.21 6.80 -8.09
CA MET A 176 -6.51 6.11 -8.22
C MET A 176 -7.24 6.49 -9.52
N TYR A 177 -7.33 7.78 -9.85
CA TYR A 177 -8.03 8.24 -11.05
C TYR A 177 -7.29 7.83 -12.33
N CYS A 178 -5.96 8.01 -12.37
CA CYS A 178 -5.14 7.60 -13.52
C CYS A 178 -5.13 6.09 -13.72
N ALA A 179 -5.04 5.29 -12.65
CA ALA A 179 -5.14 3.84 -12.74
C ALA A 179 -6.50 3.41 -13.32
N LYS A 180 -7.60 4.04 -12.89
CA LYS A 180 -8.94 3.73 -13.41
C LYS A 180 -9.04 4.00 -14.92
N GLU A 181 -8.44 5.09 -15.40
CA GLU A 181 -8.39 5.44 -16.82
C GLU A 181 -7.56 4.43 -17.61
N GLN A 182 -6.39 4.07 -17.10
CA GLN A 182 -5.44 3.18 -17.78
C GLN A 182 -5.93 1.73 -17.87
N THR A 183 -6.56 1.21 -16.82
CA THR A 183 -6.97 -0.21 -16.77
C THR A 183 -8.40 -0.46 -17.26
N GLY A 184 -9.09 0.53 -17.82
CA GLY A 184 -10.45 0.35 -18.36
C GLY A 184 -11.50 -0.16 -17.37
N TYR A 185 -11.31 0.13 -16.06
CA TYR A 185 -12.14 -0.35 -14.95
C TYR A 185 -12.21 -1.89 -14.78
N LEU A 186 -11.16 -2.49 -14.23
CA LEU A 186 -11.14 -3.89 -13.78
C LEU A 186 -11.98 -4.16 -12.50
N GLY A 187 -12.93 -3.28 -12.20
CA GLY A 187 -13.64 -3.23 -10.92
C GLY A 187 -12.86 -2.48 -9.85
N ARG A 188 -13.58 -1.85 -8.91
CA ARG A 188 -12.95 -1.12 -7.80
C ARG A 188 -12.38 -2.12 -6.80
N THR A 189 -11.10 -1.95 -6.48
CA THR A 189 -10.42 -2.73 -5.45
C THR A 189 -9.99 -1.83 -4.31
N PHE A 190 -10.26 -2.24 -3.08
CA PHE A 190 -9.80 -1.55 -1.88
C PHE A 190 -8.55 -2.26 -1.33
N GLN A 191 -7.47 -1.51 -1.22
CA GLN A 191 -6.21 -1.98 -0.68
C GLN A 191 -5.90 -1.27 0.64
N PHE A 192 -5.54 -2.03 1.66
CA PHE A 192 -5.13 -1.52 2.96
C PHE A 192 -4.16 -2.48 3.64
N THR A 193 -3.33 -1.96 4.54
CA THR A 193 -2.36 -2.77 5.29
C THR A 193 -2.88 -3.05 6.69
N LYS A 194 -2.68 -4.28 7.17
CA LYS A 194 -2.95 -4.63 8.58
C LYS A 194 -1.85 -5.58 9.08
N GLY A 195 -1.07 -5.14 10.06
CA GLY A 195 0.05 -5.91 10.60
C GLY A 195 1.08 -6.25 9.51
N ASP A 196 1.46 -5.24 8.73
CA ASP A 196 2.44 -5.34 7.62
C ASP A 196 2.04 -6.27 6.47
N LEU A 197 0.75 -6.63 6.40
CA LEU A 197 0.18 -7.44 5.34
C LEU A 197 -0.83 -6.65 4.50
N LEU A 198 -0.67 -6.73 3.18
CA LEU A 198 -1.61 -6.21 2.20
C LEU A 198 -2.91 -7.01 2.25
N ARG A 199 -4.01 -6.29 2.45
CA ARG A 199 -5.38 -6.79 2.29
C ARG A 199 -6.01 -6.17 1.07
N VAL A 200 -6.74 -7.01 0.35
CA VAL A 200 -7.39 -6.66 -0.91
C VAL A 200 -8.84 -7.07 -0.81
N HIS A 201 -9.74 -6.12 -1.01
CA HIS A 201 -11.19 -6.37 -1.12
C HIS A 201 -11.67 -5.90 -2.49
N HIS A 202 -12.24 -6.81 -3.26
CA HIS A 202 -12.87 -6.47 -4.53
C HIS A 202 -14.31 -6.03 -4.26
N GLU A 203 -14.68 -4.86 -4.77
CA GLU A 203 -16.04 -4.36 -4.63
C GLU A 203 -17.02 -5.34 -5.30
N THR A 204 -17.99 -5.80 -4.53
CA THR A 204 -19.06 -6.67 -5.02
C THR A 204 -20.12 -5.86 -5.75
N GLU A 205 -20.92 -6.52 -6.61
CA GLU A 205 -22.04 -5.88 -7.29
C GLU A 205 -23.08 -5.28 -6.32
N GLU A 206 -23.29 -5.91 -5.16
CA GLU A 206 -24.17 -5.38 -4.11
C GLU A 206 -23.61 -4.11 -3.47
N GLU A 207 -22.31 -4.10 -3.15
CA GLU A 207 -21.63 -2.93 -2.60
C GLU A 207 -21.60 -1.77 -3.61
N LYS A 208 -21.35 -2.06 -4.89
CA LYS A 208 -21.39 -1.07 -5.96
C LYS A 208 -22.77 -0.40 -6.04
N LYS A 209 -23.84 -1.20 -6.05
CA LYS A 209 -25.24 -0.72 -6.07
C LYS A 209 -25.59 0.12 -4.84
N ARG A 210 -25.03 -0.23 -3.67
CA ARG A 210 -25.28 0.48 -2.41
C ARG A 210 -24.48 1.77 -2.30
N SER A 211 -23.19 1.76 -2.65
CA SER A 211 -22.30 2.91 -2.49
C SER A 211 -22.71 4.06 -3.42
N ARG A 212 -23.10 3.72 -4.67
CA ARG A 212 -23.44 4.70 -5.72
C ARG A 212 -22.37 5.79 -5.80
N SER A 213 -21.10 5.40 -5.82
CA SER A 213 -19.94 6.32 -5.83
C SER A 213 -19.21 6.33 -7.18
N GLU A 214 -19.83 5.75 -8.21
CA GLU A 214 -19.35 5.80 -9.58
C GLU A 214 -19.62 7.19 -10.16
N LEU A 215 -18.61 7.73 -10.85
CA LEU A 215 -18.63 9.06 -11.43
C LEU A 215 -18.72 8.95 -12.95
N ALA A 216 -19.42 9.90 -13.57
CA ALA A 216 -19.33 10.10 -15.00
C ALA A 216 -17.92 10.57 -15.40
N SER A 217 -17.52 10.37 -16.66
CA SER A 217 -16.18 10.73 -17.16
C SER A 217 -15.88 12.21 -16.95
N TRP A 218 -16.81 13.09 -17.31
CA TRP A 218 -16.65 14.55 -17.13
C TRP A 218 -16.44 14.96 -15.65
N GLN A 219 -17.10 14.28 -14.71
CA GLN A 219 -16.90 14.54 -13.27
C GLN A 219 -15.50 14.13 -12.83
N SER A 220 -15.05 12.97 -13.32
CA SER A 220 -13.72 12.42 -13.03
C SER A 220 -12.63 13.32 -13.59
N GLU A 221 -12.76 13.78 -14.83
CA GLU A 221 -11.84 14.73 -15.47
C GLU A 221 -11.73 16.05 -14.70
N LYS A 222 -12.87 16.60 -14.26
CA LYS A 222 -12.93 17.85 -13.50
C LYS A 222 -12.24 17.73 -12.14
N ILE A 223 -12.45 16.61 -11.44
CA ILE A 223 -11.77 16.31 -10.19
C ILE A 223 -10.27 16.09 -10.42
N LEU A 224 -9.89 15.34 -11.45
CA LEU A 224 -8.49 15.08 -11.81
C LEU A 224 -7.72 16.39 -12.10
N CYS A 225 -8.34 17.31 -12.85
CA CYS A 225 -7.79 18.65 -13.10
C CYS A 225 -7.56 19.41 -11.78
N SER A 226 -8.54 19.35 -10.87
CA SER A 226 -8.46 20.01 -9.56
C SER A 226 -7.36 19.41 -8.66
N ILE A 227 -7.18 18.08 -8.69
CA ILE A 227 -6.10 17.38 -8.00
C ILE A 227 -4.74 17.86 -8.51
N ARG A 228 -4.53 17.88 -9.84
CA ARG A 228 -3.26 18.30 -10.45
C ARG A 228 -2.92 19.74 -10.10
N LYS A 229 -3.90 20.65 -10.21
CA LYS A 229 -3.73 22.05 -9.83
C LYS A 229 -3.33 22.17 -8.35
N ARG A 230 -4.08 21.53 -7.45
CA ARG A 230 -3.80 21.63 -6.01
C ARG A 230 -2.46 21.01 -5.61
N LEU A 231 -2.06 19.91 -6.25
CA LEU A 231 -0.73 19.31 -6.05
C LEU A 231 0.38 20.27 -6.44
N SER A 232 0.27 20.89 -7.62
CA SER A 232 1.24 21.89 -8.08
C SER A 232 1.33 23.06 -7.09
N GLU A 233 0.19 23.59 -6.63
CA GLU A 233 0.18 24.69 -5.64
C GLU A 233 0.75 24.27 -4.27
N ALA A 234 0.48 23.04 -3.82
CA ALA A 234 0.89 22.58 -2.50
C ALA A 234 2.38 22.20 -2.43
N LEU A 235 2.97 21.78 -3.55
CA LEU A 235 4.34 21.25 -3.60
C LEU A 235 5.36 22.22 -4.23
N SER A 236 4.90 23.17 -5.05
CA SER A 236 5.79 24.11 -5.77
C SER A 236 6.76 24.82 -4.83
N GLY A 237 8.03 24.88 -5.24
CA GLY A 237 9.06 25.68 -4.58
C GLY A 237 9.45 25.22 -3.16
N ARG A 238 9.11 23.98 -2.80
CA ARG A 238 9.57 23.36 -1.54
C ARG A 238 11.07 23.04 -1.55
N LEU A 239 11.65 22.92 -2.73
CA LEU A 239 13.08 22.78 -2.96
C LEU A 239 13.59 23.95 -3.81
N GLY A 240 14.88 24.28 -3.70
CA GLY A 240 15.52 25.27 -4.57
C GLY A 240 15.76 24.72 -5.99
N LYS A 241 16.99 24.87 -6.48
CA LYS A 241 17.41 24.32 -7.78
C LYS A 241 17.61 22.82 -7.67
N VAL A 242 16.90 22.07 -8.50
CA VAL A 242 16.97 20.60 -8.50
C VAL A 242 17.53 20.11 -9.82
N TYR A 243 18.57 19.29 -9.76
CA TYR A 243 18.96 18.46 -10.89
C TYR A 243 18.27 17.10 -10.76
N ILE A 244 17.59 16.68 -11.81
CA ILE A 244 16.86 15.41 -11.87
C ILE A 244 17.47 14.55 -12.95
N HIS A 245 18.07 13.43 -12.56
CA HIS A 245 18.61 12.49 -13.54
C HIS A 245 17.47 11.86 -14.37
N PRO A 246 17.62 11.67 -15.70
CA PRO A 246 16.55 11.14 -16.55
C PRO A 246 15.97 9.81 -16.08
N ASP A 247 16.83 8.92 -15.58
CA ASP A 247 16.43 7.59 -15.06
C ASP A 247 15.47 7.64 -13.87
N MET A 248 15.30 8.80 -13.22
CA MET A 248 14.39 8.96 -12.08
C MET A 248 12.92 8.81 -12.47
N GLU A 249 12.60 8.79 -13.77
CA GLU A 249 11.26 8.46 -14.25
C GLU A 249 10.87 6.99 -14.03
N ARG A 250 11.85 6.10 -13.85
CA ARG A 250 11.61 4.67 -13.64
C ARG A 250 11.24 4.32 -12.21
N PHE A 251 11.47 5.21 -11.24
CA PHE A 251 11.25 4.90 -9.82
C PHE A 251 9.92 5.46 -9.32
N GLY A 252 9.15 4.60 -8.65
CA GLY A 252 7.88 4.96 -8.02
C GLY A 252 8.07 5.88 -6.81
N VAL A 253 7.01 6.60 -6.44
CA VAL A 253 6.97 7.36 -5.19
C VAL A 253 6.56 6.42 -4.04
N PRO A 254 7.30 6.36 -2.91
CA PRO A 254 7.08 5.38 -1.83
C PRO A 254 5.85 5.69 -0.96
N LEU A 255 4.65 5.75 -1.55
CA LEU A 255 3.41 6.17 -0.88
C LEU A 255 2.75 5.05 -0.05
N LYS A 256 3.04 3.77 -0.32
CA LYS A 256 2.32 2.61 0.25
C LYS A 256 3.26 1.42 0.53
N GLU A 257 4.38 1.65 1.20
CA GLU A 257 5.41 0.62 1.43
C GLU A 257 5.23 -0.17 2.75
N SER A 258 4.11 0.00 3.47
CA SER A 258 3.91 -0.64 4.77
C SER A 258 3.76 -2.17 4.73
N ALA A 259 3.46 -2.75 3.56
CA ALA A 259 3.47 -4.19 3.34
C ALA A 259 4.76 -4.68 2.64
N SER A 260 5.69 -3.76 2.38
CA SER A 260 6.92 -4.03 1.66
C SER A 260 8.04 -4.45 2.59
N GLN A 261 8.89 -5.34 2.09
CA GLN A 261 9.96 -5.94 2.87
C GLN A 261 11.25 -5.10 2.76
N GLY A 262 11.97 -4.95 3.86
CA GLY A 262 13.22 -4.18 3.89
C GLY A 262 14.43 -4.97 3.38
N GLY A 263 15.47 -4.24 2.98
CA GLY A 263 16.74 -4.83 2.54
C GLY A 263 17.56 -3.87 1.69
N PRO A 264 18.85 -4.16 1.45
CA PRO A 264 19.65 -3.41 0.50
C PRO A 264 19.06 -3.50 -0.91
N GLY A 265 18.96 -2.37 -1.62
CA GLY A 265 18.48 -2.33 -3.00
C GLY A 265 16.96 -2.46 -3.17
N VAL A 266 16.18 -2.33 -2.10
CA VAL A 266 14.71 -2.29 -2.18
C VAL A 266 14.25 -1.00 -2.85
N LEU A 267 13.38 -1.15 -3.85
CA LEU A 267 12.75 -0.06 -4.58
C LEU A 267 11.30 0.15 -4.12
N ALA A 268 10.75 1.34 -4.39
CA ALA A 268 9.34 1.61 -4.14
C ALA A 268 8.46 0.76 -5.08
N SER A 269 7.31 0.31 -4.60
CA SER A 269 6.36 -0.46 -5.42
C SER A 269 6.00 0.27 -6.72
N GLY A 270 6.02 -0.45 -7.85
CA GLY A 270 5.80 0.08 -9.20
C GLY A 270 7.07 0.60 -9.91
N SER A 271 8.22 0.62 -9.23
CA SER A 271 9.50 0.99 -9.87
C SER A 271 9.88 -0.01 -10.97
N ARG A 272 10.53 0.48 -12.03
CA ARG A 272 10.83 -0.28 -13.24
C ARG A 272 12.33 -0.45 -13.44
N VAL A 273 12.75 -1.66 -13.79
CA VAL A 273 14.15 -2.02 -14.05
C VAL A 273 14.24 -2.60 -15.47
N PRO A 274 15.00 -2.00 -16.39
CA PRO A 274 15.18 -2.53 -17.73
C PRO A 274 15.84 -3.91 -17.71
N ILE A 275 15.27 -4.88 -18.43
CA ILE A 275 15.78 -6.26 -18.51
C ILE A 275 16.87 -6.39 -19.59
N GLY A 276 16.80 -5.56 -20.63
CA GLY A 276 17.67 -5.63 -21.80
C GLY A 276 17.23 -6.71 -22.80
N ALA A 277 17.40 -6.44 -24.09
CA ALA A 277 16.86 -7.29 -25.16
C ALA A 277 17.47 -8.71 -25.18
N LYS A 278 16.63 -9.72 -25.48
CA LYS A 278 16.98 -11.14 -25.70
C LYS A 278 17.59 -11.87 -24.50
N ARG A 279 17.47 -11.32 -23.30
CA ARG A 279 17.97 -11.95 -22.08
C ARG A 279 16.92 -12.84 -21.46
N LYS A 280 17.39 -13.81 -20.69
CA LYS A 280 16.57 -14.70 -19.89
C LYS A 280 16.48 -14.11 -18.48
N ILE A 281 15.27 -14.01 -17.94
CA ILE A 281 15.07 -13.60 -16.55
C ILE A 281 14.91 -14.84 -15.69
N ARG A 282 15.81 -15.03 -14.75
CA ARG A 282 15.69 -16.04 -13.70
C ARG A 282 15.12 -15.37 -12.45
N GLY A 283 13.83 -15.53 -12.20
CA GLY A 283 13.28 -15.21 -10.88
C GLY A 283 13.52 -16.39 -9.94
N PHE A 284 14.00 -16.13 -8.73
CA PHE A 284 14.37 -17.19 -7.80
C PHE A 284 13.91 -16.89 -6.38
N THR A 285 13.78 -17.96 -5.60
CA THR A 285 13.64 -17.92 -4.15
C THR A 285 14.61 -18.91 -3.51
N TYR A 286 15.12 -18.56 -2.34
CA TYR A 286 16.00 -19.38 -1.50
C TYR A 286 15.50 -19.32 -0.06
N TRP A 287 15.51 -20.47 0.61
CA TRP A 287 15.04 -20.54 1.99
C TRP A 287 15.84 -21.50 2.88
N GLU A 288 15.69 -21.26 4.19
CA GLU A 288 16.17 -22.15 5.27
C GLU A 288 15.14 -22.15 6.41
N LYS A 289 15.21 -23.17 7.28
CA LYS A 289 14.39 -23.35 8.49
C LYS A 289 12.90 -23.56 8.21
N VAL A 290 12.57 -23.93 6.99
CA VAL A 290 11.25 -24.39 6.55
C VAL A 290 11.48 -25.41 5.44
N ASP A 291 10.62 -26.42 5.33
CA ASP A 291 10.82 -27.49 4.36
C ASP A 291 10.45 -27.02 2.94
N ASP A 292 9.37 -26.25 2.81
CA ASP A 292 8.69 -26.07 1.53
C ASP A 292 8.17 -24.63 1.36
N ILE A 293 8.81 -23.91 0.44
CA ILE A 293 8.34 -22.64 -0.13
C ILE A 293 8.18 -22.84 -1.63
N ASP A 294 6.95 -22.71 -2.10
CA ASP A 294 6.66 -22.74 -3.53
C ASP A 294 6.99 -21.38 -4.16
N LEU A 295 7.80 -21.39 -5.22
CA LEU A 295 7.86 -20.29 -6.18
C LEU A 295 6.80 -20.52 -7.25
N SER A 296 6.05 -19.49 -7.59
CA SER A 296 5.02 -19.55 -8.64
C SER A 296 5.04 -18.32 -9.52
N VAL A 297 4.59 -18.51 -10.76
CA VAL A 297 4.47 -17.46 -11.77
C VAL A 297 3.02 -17.37 -12.26
N ILE A 298 2.50 -16.16 -12.35
CA ILE A 298 1.14 -15.87 -12.84
C ILE A 298 1.22 -14.95 -14.05
N GLY A 299 0.81 -15.44 -15.21
CA GLY A 299 0.60 -14.62 -16.40
C GLY A 299 -0.72 -13.85 -16.27
N LEU A 300 -0.72 -12.56 -16.59
CA LEU A 300 -1.90 -11.71 -16.64
C LEU A 300 -2.01 -11.01 -18.00
N ASN A 301 -3.22 -10.94 -18.53
CA ASN A 301 -3.53 -10.02 -19.63
C ASN A 301 -4.00 -8.65 -19.12
N GLU A 302 -4.24 -7.71 -20.03
CA GLU A 302 -4.69 -6.36 -19.67
C GLU A 302 -6.06 -6.32 -18.98
N LYS A 303 -6.87 -7.37 -19.14
CA LYS A 303 -8.18 -7.52 -18.49
C LYS A 303 -8.08 -8.18 -17.10
N GLY A 304 -6.87 -8.53 -16.65
CA GLY A 304 -6.67 -9.24 -15.39
C GLY A 304 -7.07 -10.71 -15.41
N GLU A 305 -7.30 -11.28 -16.59
CA GLU A 305 -7.45 -12.73 -16.75
C GLU A 305 -6.08 -13.38 -16.56
N GLN A 306 -6.03 -14.53 -15.88
CA GLN A 306 -4.80 -15.10 -15.36
C GLN A 306 -4.54 -16.52 -15.85
N ILE A 307 -3.27 -16.83 -16.10
CA ILE A 307 -2.76 -18.18 -16.39
C ILE A 307 -1.74 -18.54 -15.30
N GLU A 308 -1.88 -19.73 -14.73
CA GLU A 308 -1.05 -20.19 -13.62
C GLU A 308 0.12 -21.07 -14.09
N PHE A 309 1.31 -20.74 -13.60
CA PHE A 309 2.54 -21.52 -13.72
C PHE A 309 3.07 -21.82 -12.31
N SER A 310 2.69 -22.97 -11.74
CA SER A 310 3.12 -23.45 -10.42
C SER A 310 3.60 -24.89 -10.53
N TRP A 311 4.09 -25.48 -9.43
CA TRP A 311 4.44 -26.92 -9.38
C TRP A 311 3.31 -27.82 -9.93
N ARG A 312 2.04 -27.41 -9.78
CA ARG A 312 0.87 -28.16 -10.27
C ARG A 312 0.73 -28.18 -11.78
N THR A 313 1.20 -27.13 -12.46
CA THR A 313 1.02 -26.96 -13.91
C THR A 313 2.31 -27.14 -14.67
N MET A 314 3.47 -26.95 -14.05
CA MET A 314 4.76 -26.93 -14.75
C MET A 314 5.22 -28.29 -15.26
N SER A 315 4.74 -29.41 -14.72
CA SER A 315 5.05 -30.75 -15.25
C SER A 315 4.69 -30.91 -16.73
N GLU A 316 3.62 -30.23 -17.18
CA GLU A 316 3.12 -30.26 -18.56
C GLU A 316 3.48 -29.00 -19.37
N ASN A 317 3.98 -27.94 -18.72
CA ASN A 317 4.17 -26.60 -19.31
C ASN A 317 5.64 -26.17 -19.44
N GLN A 318 6.61 -27.07 -19.27
CA GLN A 318 8.02 -26.78 -19.57
C GLN A 318 8.20 -26.43 -21.05
N SER A 319 8.98 -25.38 -21.35
CA SER A 319 9.31 -24.98 -22.72
C SER A 319 10.59 -24.12 -22.76
N GLU A 320 11.06 -23.78 -23.97
CA GLU A 320 12.13 -22.78 -24.16
C GLU A 320 11.71 -21.38 -23.71
N ALA A 321 10.40 -21.12 -23.59
CA ALA A 321 9.84 -19.84 -23.18
C ALA A 321 9.80 -19.67 -21.66
N ILE A 322 9.50 -20.76 -20.94
CA ILE A 322 9.39 -20.81 -19.49
C ILE A 322 9.92 -22.14 -18.98
N THR A 323 10.87 -22.08 -18.05
CA THR A 323 11.44 -23.28 -17.40
C THR A 323 11.33 -23.14 -15.89
N TYR A 324 10.84 -24.19 -15.22
CA TYR A 324 10.81 -24.29 -13.76
C TYR A 324 11.87 -25.28 -13.30
N SER A 325 12.62 -24.93 -12.25
CA SER A 325 13.67 -25.76 -11.65
C SER A 325 13.19 -27.12 -11.15
N GLY A 326 11.91 -27.21 -10.81
CA GLY A 326 11.32 -28.33 -10.07
C GLY A 326 10.94 -27.92 -8.66
N ASP A 327 10.08 -28.74 -8.07
CA ASP A 327 9.46 -28.58 -6.75
C ASP A 327 10.40 -29.14 -5.66
N GLU A 328 10.93 -28.26 -4.81
CA GLU A 328 11.81 -28.60 -3.69
C GLU A 328 11.04 -28.55 -2.37
N THR A 329 10.83 -29.72 -1.77
CA THR A 329 9.96 -29.90 -0.59
C THR A 329 10.73 -30.26 0.69
N SER A 330 12.06 -30.33 0.64
CA SER A 330 12.95 -30.75 1.73
C SER A 330 14.07 -29.73 2.00
N GLY A 331 13.76 -28.43 1.86
CA GLY A 331 14.71 -27.32 1.92
C GLY A 331 15.06 -26.81 3.32
N TYR A 332 14.86 -27.58 4.40
CA TYR A 332 15.09 -27.11 5.78
C TYR A 332 16.49 -26.50 5.99
N ASP A 333 17.52 -27.15 5.43
CA ASP A 333 18.92 -26.71 5.53
C ASP A 333 19.39 -25.90 4.30
N GLY A 334 18.48 -25.50 3.42
CA GLY A 334 18.76 -24.76 2.20
C GLY A 334 17.99 -25.30 1.00
N GLY A 335 16.81 -24.74 0.73
CA GLY A 335 16.04 -25.00 -0.48
C GLY A 335 16.10 -23.82 -1.45
N ALA A 336 15.93 -24.09 -2.74
CA ALA A 336 15.87 -23.05 -3.75
C ALA A 336 15.03 -23.47 -4.95
N GLU A 337 14.25 -22.53 -5.47
CA GLU A 337 13.53 -22.69 -6.72
C GLU A 337 13.77 -21.50 -7.64
N TYR A 338 13.67 -21.75 -8.95
CA TYR A 338 13.70 -20.68 -9.93
C TYR A 338 12.78 -20.94 -11.12
N TYR A 339 12.32 -19.83 -11.71
CA TYR A 339 11.70 -19.80 -13.02
C TYR A 339 12.55 -18.97 -13.96
N ASP A 340 12.88 -19.55 -15.10
CA ASP A 340 13.46 -18.86 -16.24
C ASP A 340 12.37 -18.42 -17.20
N ILE A 341 12.34 -17.14 -17.56
CA ILE A 341 11.45 -16.56 -18.57
C ILE A 341 12.29 -15.99 -19.69
N VAL A 342 12.16 -16.58 -20.89
CA VAL A 342 12.74 -16.04 -22.12
C VAL A 342 11.69 -15.16 -22.79
N VAL A 343 11.71 -13.85 -22.47
CA VAL A 343 10.64 -12.89 -22.81
C VAL A 343 10.18 -12.96 -24.28
N PRO A 344 11.05 -13.00 -25.30
CA PRO A 344 10.61 -13.09 -26.69
C PRO A 344 9.85 -14.38 -27.02
N GLU A 345 10.28 -15.52 -26.46
CA GLU A 345 9.64 -16.81 -26.71
C GLU A 345 8.35 -16.95 -25.89
N PHE A 346 8.32 -16.43 -24.67
CA PHE A 346 7.12 -16.37 -23.84
C PHE A 346 6.01 -15.55 -24.51
N ARG A 347 6.35 -14.39 -25.07
CA ARG A 347 5.38 -13.56 -25.80
C ARG A 347 4.81 -14.27 -27.04
N LYS A 348 5.59 -15.13 -27.71
CA LYS A 348 5.09 -15.92 -28.85
C LYS A 348 4.18 -17.05 -28.42
N LEU A 349 4.53 -17.74 -27.33
CA LEU A 349 3.78 -18.89 -26.83
C LEU A 349 2.47 -18.48 -26.14
N TYR A 350 2.47 -17.34 -25.44
CA TYR A 350 1.33 -16.80 -24.71
C TYR A 350 0.99 -15.38 -25.20
N PRO A 351 0.49 -15.22 -26.45
CA PRO A 351 0.30 -13.91 -27.08
C PRO A 351 -0.73 -13.00 -26.37
N ASP A 352 -1.66 -13.60 -25.62
CA ASP A 352 -2.66 -12.85 -24.86
C ASP A 352 -2.11 -12.37 -23.49
N THR A 353 -0.94 -12.84 -23.05
CA THR A 353 -0.34 -12.44 -21.77
C THR A 353 0.53 -11.20 -21.95
N ARG A 354 0.36 -10.20 -21.08
CA ARG A 354 1.20 -9.00 -21.06
C ARG A 354 2.11 -8.95 -19.84
N TYR A 355 1.61 -9.37 -18.68
CA TYR A 355 2.35 -9.28 -17.42
C TYR A 355 2.65 -10.67 -16.89
N VAL A 356 3.82 -10.85 -16.28
CA VAL A 356 4.24 -12.12 -15.64
C VAL A 356 4.64 -11.82 -14.22
N VAL A 357 3.88 -12.26 -13.22
CA VAL A 357 4.08 -11.93 -11.80
C VAL A 357 4.66 -13.13 -11.07
N PHE A 358 5.73 -12.92 -10.32
CA PHE A 358 6.34 -13.93 -9.45
C PHE A 358 5.79 -13.79 -8.03
N CYS A 359 5.51 -14.93 -7.40
CA CYS A 359 5.01 -14.98 -6.03
C CYS A 359 5.55 -16.20 -5.28
N ASP A 360 5.79 -16.00 -3.99
CA ASP A 360 6.17 -17.07 -3.07
C ASP A 360 5.01 -17.40 -2.15
N ASN A 361 4.84 -18.69 -1.83
CA ASN A 361 3.98 -19.12 -0.74
C ASN A 361 4.62 -20.19 0.14
N VAL A 362 4.54 -20.02 1.47
CA VAL A 362 5.03 -21.01 2.43
C VAL A 362 4.03 -22.15 2.57
N PHE A 363 4.36 -23.35 2.11
CA PHE A 363 3.47 -24.50 2.16
C PHE A 363 3.41 -25.13 3.58
N SER A 364 4.55 -25.22 4.28
CA SER A 364 4.71 -25.95 5.57
C SER A 364 4.03 -25.35 6.83
N ASP A 365 2.94 -24.61 6.72
CA ASP A 365 2.19 -23.98 7.84
C ASP A 365 3.02 -23.01 8.71
N LEU A 366 4.07 -22.40 8.15
CA LEU A 366 4.87 -21.34 8.75
C LEU A 366 4.67 -19.99 8.06
N THR A 367 5.04 -18.91 8.75
CA THR A 367 5.08 -17.54 8.19
C THR A 367 6.51 -17.14 7.85
N PHE A 368 6.68 -16.20 6.92
CA PHE A 368 8.02 -15.78 6.46
C PHE A 368 8.90 -15.24 7.60
N ASP A 369 8.34 -14.61 8.63
CA ASP A 369 9.08 -14.14 9.82
C ASP A 369 9.64 -15.26 10.71
N LYS A 370 9.32 -16.53 10.42
CA LYS A 370 9.81 -17.72 11.13
C LYS A 370 10.85 -18.53 10.34
N CYS A 371 11.13 -18.16 9.09
CA CYS A 371 12.14 -18.80 8.26
C CYS A 371 13.14 -17.77 7.74
N VAL A 372 14.15 -18.24 7.01
CA VAL A 372 14.93 -17.37 6.12
C VAL A 372 14.31 -17.53 4.74
N CYS A 373 13.93 -16.43 4.11
CA CYS A 373 13.49 -16.44 2.72
C CYS A 373 14.07 -15.23 1.99
N ARG A 374 14.72 -15.48 0.85
CA ARG A 374 15.28 -14.46 -0.03
C ARG A 374 14.77 -14.69 -1.43
N ALA A 375 14.15 -13.67 -2.00
CA ALA A 375 13.69 -13.68 -3.38
C ALA A 375 14.42 -12.61 -4.19
N GLY A 376 14.58 -12.85 -5.48
CA GLY A 376 15.24 -11.91 -6.37
C GLY A 376 15.18 -12.34 -7.81
N PHE A 377 15.86 -11.58 -8.66
CA PHE A 377 15.99 -11.93 -10.06
C PHE A 377 17.41 -11.77 -10.56
N MET A 378 17.75 -12.62 -11.52
CA MET A 378 18.99 -12.56 -12.28
C MET A 378 18.67 -12.31 -13.74
N VAL A 379 19.59 -11.64 -14.41
CA VAL A 379 19.58 -11.47 -15.86
C VAL A 379 20.66 -12.39 -16.43
N ARG A 380 20.24 -13.40 -17.18
CA ARG A 380 21.10 -14.47 -17.72
C ARG A 380 21.19 -14.34 -19.25
N ASP A 381 22.31 -14.80 -19.80
CA ASP A 381 22.40 -15.07 -21.24
C ASP A 381 21.62 -16.35 -21.60
N GLN A 382 21.44 -16.61 -22.90
CA GLN A 382 20.68 -17.79 -23.36
C GLN A 382 21.49 -19.09 -23.28
N GLU A 383 22.81 -19.01 -23.31
CA GLU A 383 23.71 -20.18 -23.28
C GLU A 383 23.94 -20.70 -21.85
N ASP A 384 23.54 -19.93 -20.84
CA ASP A 384 23.52 -20.26 -19.42
C ASP A 384 24.89 -20.78 -18.93
N SER A 385 25.93 -19.95 -19.11
CA SER A 385 27.27 -20.28 -18.64
C SER A 385 27.43 -20.16 -17.11
N GLY A 386 28.24 -21.03 -16.49
CA GLY A 386 28.53 -20.99 -15.04
C GLY A 386 27.59 -21.82 -14.17
N GLU A 387 27.50 -21.46 -12.88
CA GLU A 387 26.63 -22.14 -11.89
C GLU A 387 25.17 -21.72 -12.03
N ILE A 388 24.24 -22.57 -11.56
CA ILE A 388 22.80 -22.27 -11.52
C ILE A 388 22.52 -20.96 -10.78
N PHE A 389 23.22 -20.75 -9.66
CA PHE A 389 23.17 -19.51 -8.88
C PHE A 389 24.53 -18.84 -8.93
N GLU A 390 24.68 -17.84 -9.80
CA GLU A 390 25.88 -17.00 -9.83
C GLU A 390 25.58 -15.64 -9.18
N PRO A 391 26.06 -15.38 -7.94
CA PRO A 391 25.71 -14.17 -7.19
C PRO A 391 26.00 -12.86 -7.92
N LYS A 392 27.02 -12.83 -8.80
CA LYS A 392 27.35 -11.64 -9.61
C LYS A 392 26.30 -11.28 -10.65
N THR A 393 25.41 -12.23 -11.00
CA THR A 393 24.33 -12.03 -11.97
C THR A 393 23.00 -11.62 -11.34
N VAL A 394 22.92 -11.63 -10.00
CA VAL A 394 21.79 -11.08 -9.24
C VAL A 394 21.73 -9.58 -9.46
N GLN A 395 20.62 -9.12 -10.03
CA GLN A 395 20.39 -7.69 -10.23
C GLN A 395 19.81 -7.05 -8.97
N SER A 396 18.86 -7.74 -8.33
CA SER A 396 18.31 -7.33 -7.05
C SER A 396 17.75 -8.54 -6.31
N SER A 397 17.75 -8.44 -4.98
CA SER A 397 17.17 -9.44 -4.08
C SER A 397 16.72 -8.75 -2.79
N PHE A 398 15.70 -9.28 -2.15
CA PHE A 398 15.23 -8.82 -0.86
C PHE A 398 14.92 -10.01 0.05
N THR A 399 15.00 -9.78 1.35
CA THR A 399 14.58 -10.77 2.35
C THR A 399 13.08 -10.62 2.57
N ILE A 400 12.34 -11.72 2.54
CA ILE A 400 10.93 -11.72 2.91
C ILE A 400 10.84 -11.96 4.41
N ASN A 401 10.32 -10.98 5.16
CA ASN A 401 10.22 -11.03 6.61
C ASN A 401 8.88 -10.45 7.08
N ALA A 402 7.81 -11.19 6.79
CA ALA A 402 6.44 -10.77 7.07
C ALA A 402 5.71 -11.82 7.92
N PRO A 403 4.72 -11.41 8.75
CA PRO A 403 3.88 -12.32 9.53
C PRO A 403 2.82 -13.05 8.67
N GLY A 404 3.05 -13.14 7.35
CA GLY A 404 2.18 -13.75 6.36
C GLY A 404 2.87 -14.91 5.66
N ARG A 405 2.12 -15.57 4.77
CA ARG A 405 2.56 -16.78 4.08
C ARG A 405 2.64 -16.63 2.56
N PHE A 406 2.22 -15.48 2.04
CA PHE A 406 2.15 -15.23 0.61
C PHE A 406 2.80 -13.87 0.31
N CYS A 407 3.66 -13.81 -0.70
CA CYS A 407 4.34 -12.58 -1.10
C CYS A 407 4.33 -12.42 -2.63
N TYR A 408 3.95 -11.23 -3.11
CA TYR A 408 4.19 -10.83 -4.50
C TYR A 408 5.60 -10.26 -4.61
N LEU A 409 6.42 -10.80 -5.49
CA LEU A 409 7.84 -10.47 -5.54
C LEU A 409 8.10 -9.29 -6.49
N PHE A 410 7.93 -9.55 -7.78
CA PHE A 410 8.07 -8.60 -8.88
C PHE A 410 7.29 -9.14 -10.08
N GLY A 411 7.10 -8.31 -11.09
CA GLY A 411 6.53 -8.74 -12.35
C GLY A 411 7.39 -8.34 -13.55
N ILE A 412 7.13 -8.94 -14.70
CA ILE A 412 7.72 -8.55 -15.99
C ILE A 412 6.59 -7.99 -16.84
N ASP A 413 6.77 -6.78 -17.38
CA ASP A 413 5.94 -6.26 -18.45
C ASP A 413 6.55 -6.69 -19.78
N LEU A 414 5.91 -7.70 -20.40
CA LEU A 414 6.36 -8.29 -21.64
C LEU A 414 6.27 -7.33 -22.82
N GLN A 415 5.60 -6.18 -22.71
CA GLN A 415 5.53 -5.22 -23.81
C GLN A 415 6.73 -4.27 -23.81
N THR A 416 7.17 -3.86 -22.63
CA THR A 416 8.23 -2.85 -22.44
C THR A 416 9.59 -3.48 -22.13
N ASP A 417 9.64 -4.80 -21.90
CA ASP A 417 10.85 -5.54 -21.51
C ASP A 417 11.46 -4.99 -20.20
N GLU A 418 10.59 -4.72 -19.23
CA GLU A 418 10.95 -4.17 -17.93
C GLU A 418 10.41 -5.03 -16.79
N LEU A 419 11.21 -5.14 -15.74
CA LEU A 419 10.77 -5.70 -14.47
C LEU A 419 10.13 -4.60 -13.63
N VAL A 420 8.95 -4.88 -13.09
CA VAL A 420 8.20 -4.01 -12.18
C VAL A 420 8.32 -4.54 -10.76
N TRP A 421 8.88 -3.73 -9.89
CA TRP A 421 9.07 -4.03 -8.48
C TRP A 421 7.72 -4.04 -7.74
N MET A 422 7.44 -5.08 -6.96
CA MET A 422 6.22 -5.15 -6.16
C MET A 422 6.56 -5.23 -4.68
N ASN A 423 7.22 -6.33 -4.27
CA ASN A 423 7.63 -6.62 -2.90
C ASN A 423 6.48 -6.38 -1.91
N LEU A 424 5.43 -7.21 -1.97
CA LEU A 424 4.20 -7.04 -1.18
C LEU A 424 3.84 -8.34 -0.46
N ALA A 425 3.97 -8.36 0.87
CA ALA A 425 3.42 -9.43 1.67
C ALA A 425 1.89 -9.33 1.75
N ARG A 426 1.19 -10.43 1.53
CA ARG A 426 -0.27 -10.48 1.44
C ARG A 426 -0.86 -11.20 2.65
N ASP A 427 -1.96 -10.67 3.18
CA ASP A 427 -2.82 -11.39 4.13
C ASP A 427 -3.65 -12.43 3.36
N ALA A 428 -3.01 -13.54 3.04
CA ALA A 428 -3.62 -14.69 2.41
C ALA A 428 -3.11 -15.96 3.09
N ASP A 429 -4.03 -16.91 3.30
CA ASP A 429 -3.73 -18.28 3.74
C ASP A 429 -3.81 -19.23 2.54
N CYS A 430 -3.30 -18.74 1.39
CA CYS A 430 -3.26 -19.49 0.15
C CYS A 430 -2.08 -20.46 0.22
N SER A 431 -2.36 -21.76 0.30
CA SER A 431 -1.36 -22.81 0.16
C SER A 431 -0.87 -22.99 -1.29
N VAL A 432 -1.51 -22.29 -2.24
CA VAL A 432 -1.10 -22.29 -3.65
C VAL A 432 -1.43 -20.95 -4.31
N ALA A 433 -0.56 -20.51 -5.21
CA ALA A 433 -0.79 -19.39 -6.11
C ALA A 433 -1.98 -19.62 -7.07
N GLY A 434 -2.47 -18.54 -7.70
CA GLY A 434 -3.54 -18.61 -8.72
C GLY A 434 -4.96 -18.84 -8.21
N THR A 435 -5.16 -19.11 -6.91
CA THR A 435 -6.50 -19.37 -6.33
C THR A 435 -7.37 -18.12 -6.11
N THR A 436 -6.79 -16.94 -6.28
CA THR A 436 -7.48 -15.65 -6.14
C THR A 436 -7.09 -14.74 -7.31
N SER A 437 -7.96 -13.79 -7.66
CA SER A 437 -7.67 -12.83 -8.72
C SER A 437 -6.48 -11.95 -8.36
N MET A 438 -5.54 -11.81 -9.30
CA MET A 438 -4.39 -10.92 -9.18
C MET A 438 -4.48 -9.68 -10.09
N GLY A 439 -5.62 -9.47 -10.77
CA GLY A 439 -5.81 -8.36 -11.70
C GLY A 439 -5.61 -6.97 -11.08
N PHE A 440 -5.79 -6.82 -9.76
CA PHE A 440 -5.51 -5.57 -9.05
C PHE A 440 -4.03 -5.15 -9.13
N LEU A 441 -3.10 -6.08 -9.39
CA LEU A 441 -1.67 -5.76 -9.53
C LEU A 441 -1.35 -5.02 -10.82
N ILE A 442 -2.24 -5.05 -11.82
CA ILE A 442 -2.04 -4.32 -13.09
C ILE A 442 -1.83 -2.83 -12.83
N GLU A 443 -2.47 -2.26 -11.80
CA GLU A 443 -2.25 -0.86 -11.43
C GLU A 443 -0.76 -0.57 -11.14
N LYS A 444 -0.01 -1.54 -10.57
CA LYS A 444 1.40 -1.39 -10.19
C LYS A 444 2.30 -1.25 -11.40
N PHE A 445 1.93 -1.89 -12.52
CA PHE A 445 2.66 -1.78 -13.78
C PHE A 445 2.53 -0.39 -14.40
N HIS A 446 1.49 0.39 -14.06
CA HIS A 446 1.27 1.71 -14.66
C HIS A 446 1.63 2.88 -13.74
N ILE A 447 2.00 2.66 -12.47
CA ILE A 447 2.25 3.74 -11.48
C ILE A 447 3.17 4.82 -12.03
N THR A 448 4.31 4.41 -12.59
CA THR A 448 5.35 5.32 -13.08
C THR A 448 4.99 6.07 -14.36
N GLU A 449 3.93 5.66 -15.07
CA GLU A 449 3.42 6.38 -16.25
C GLU A 449 2.75 7.71 -15.87
N TYR A 450 2.16 7.80 -14.66
CA TYR A 450 1.46 8.99 -14.20
C TYR A 450 2.07 9.64 -12.95
N MET A 451 2.86 8.92 -12.16
CA MET A 451 3.58 9.49 -11.03
C MET A 451 4.87 8.70 -10.72
N ASN A 452 6.00 9.39 -10.76
CA ASN A 452 7.33 8.85 -10.49
C ASN A 452 8.19 9.92 -9.80
N LEU A 453 9.40 9.56 -9.37
CA LEU A 453 10.28 10.51 -8.67
C LEU A 453 10.65 11.72 -9.53
N LYS A 454 10.83 11.58 -10.84
CA LYS A 454 11.06 12.73 -11.73
C LYS A 454 9.89 13.72 -11.74
N ILE A 455 8.65 13.22 -11.86
CA ILE A 455 7.45 14.07 -11.83
C ILE A 455 7.32 14.74 -10.47
N LEU A 456 7.47 13.99 -9.37
CA LEU A 456 7.37 14.54 -8.01
C LEU A 456 8.40 15.64 -7.77
N PHE A 457 9.67 15.42 -8.10
CA PHE A 457 10.72 16.42 -7.89
C PHE A 457 10.60 17.63 -8.81
N THR A 458 10.02 17.45 -10.00
CA THR A 458 9.64 18.58 -10.86
C THR A 458 8.57 19.45 -10.19
N LEU A 459 7.61 18.85 -9.48
CA LEU A 459 6.60 19.60 -8.72
C LEU A 459 7.18 20.28 -7.48
N LEU A 460 8.23 19.72 -6.87
CA LEU A 460 8.87 20.25 -5.67
C LEU A 460 9.85 21.40 -5.94
N ALA A 461 10.51 21.37 -7.11
CA ALA A 461 11.55 22.32 -7.46
C ALA A 461 11.01 23.75 -7.67
N GLU A 462 11.79 24.74 -7.25
CA GLU A 462 11.64 26.13 -7.71
C GLU A 462 12.12 26.23 -9.17
N GLU A 463 13.24 25.58 -9.48
CA GLU A 463 13.83 25.52 -10.82
C GLU A 463 14.46 24.14 -11.05
N VAL A 464 14.17 23.51 -12.20
CA VAL A 464 14.86 22.30 -12.64
C VAL A 464 16.05 22.71 -13.51
N VAL A 465 17.27 22.38 -13.07
CA VAL A 465 18.50 22.72 -13.79
C VAL A 465 19.04 21.51 -14.56
N SER A 466 19.68 21.76 -15.71
CA SER A 466 20.29 20.72 -16.54
C SER A 466 21.71 20.34 -16.11
N ASP A 467 22.40 21.25 -15.42
CA ASP A 467 23.76 21.04 -14.91
C ASP A 467 23.70 20.66 -13.43
N PRO A 468 24.14 19.43 -13.05
CA PRO A 468 24.27 19.04 -11.65
C PRO A 468 25.09 20.04 -10.83
N GLY A 469 26.04 20.74 -11.45
CA GLY A 469 26.88 21.78 -10.86
C GLY A 469 26.09 22.94 -10.23
N GLN A 470 24.90 23.26 -10.76
CA GLN A 470 24.10 24.42 -10.38
C GLN A 470 22.95 24.10 -9.43
N ALA A 471 22.75 22.82 -9.09
CA ALA A 471 21.65 22.38 -8.26
C ALA A 471 22.00 22.45 -6.76
N ASP A 472 21.00 22.84 -5.96
CA ASP A 472 21.01 22.71 -4.50
C ASP A 472 20.72 21.26 -4.08
N VAL A 473 19.85 20.58 -4.84
CA VAL A 473 19.44 19.18 -4.61
C VAL A 473 19.71 18.33 -5.86
N LEU A 474 20.34 17.17 -5.65
CA LEU A 474 20.59 16.16 -6.69
C LEU A 474 19.66 14.96 -6.48
N LEU A 475 18.68 14.79 -7.37
CA LEU A 475 17.91 13.55 -7.46
C LEU A 475 18.53 12.63 -8.52
N VAL A 476 19.26 11.61 -8.07
CA VAL A 476 20.10 10.78 -8.93
C VAL A 476 20.00 9.30 -8.54
N PRO A 477 20.07 8.34 -9.49
CA PRO A 477 20.03 6.92 -9.16
C PRO A 477 21.30 6.50 -8.44
N SER A 478 21.26 5.46 -7.61
CA SER A 478 22.41 4.94 -6.84
C SER A 478 23.67 4.65 -7.67
N SER A 479 23.50 4.29 -8.95
CA SER A 479 24.59 4.06 -9.91
C SER A 479 25.30 5.33 -10.38
N PHE A 480 24.74 6.52 -10.12
CA PHE A 480 25.33 7.79 -10.52
C PHE A 480 26.41 8.23 -9.53
N GLU A 481 27.65 8.33 -10.02
CA GLU A 481 28.77 8.87 -9.26
C GLU A 481 28.65 10.39 -9.12
N VAL A 482 28.56 10.85 -7.87
CA VAL A 482 28.56 12.28 -7.56
C VAL A 482 30.00 12.68 -7.26
N LYS A 483 30.54 13.63 -8.02
CA LYS A 483 31.84 14.22 -7.73
C LYS A 483 31.69 15.29 -6.66
N ASP A 484 32.61 15.30 -5.70
CA ASP A 484 32.71 16.38 -4.72
C ASP A 484 32.97 17.72 -5.44
N GLN A 485 32.36 18.80 -4.95
CA GLN A 485 32.62 20.13 -5.50
C GLN A 485 34.00 20.65 -5.06
N GLU A 486 34.60 21.51 -5.90
CA GLU A 486 35.87 22.18 -5.60
C GLU A 486 35.75 23.22 -4.46
N ASP A 487 34.55 23.70 -4.15
CA ASP A 487 34.26 24.72 -3.12
C ASP A 487 33.86 24.17 -1.74
N GLY A 488 33.72 22.85 -1.60
CA GLY A 488 33.49 22.17 -0.32
C GLY A 488 32.07 22.28 0.26
N THR A 489 31.09 22.83 -0.47
CA THR A 489 29.69 22.81 -0.04
C THR A 489 29.03 21.45 -0.31
N PRO A 490 28.44 20.77 0.69
CA PRO A 490 27.75 19.51 0.46
C PRO A 490 26.42 19.76 -0.25
N LYS A 491 26.23 19.16 -1.42
CA LYS A 491 24.92 19.09 -2.08
C LYS A 491 24.01 18.12 -1.37
N GLU A 492 22.74 18.46 -1.25
CA GLU A 492 21.75 17.50 -0.78
C GLU A 492 21.54 16.45 -1.88
N ILE A 493 21.91 15.21 -1.59
CA ILE A 493 21.73 14.08 -2.52
C ILE A 493 20.56 13.25 -2.03
N ILE A 494 19.60 13.02 -2.92
CA ILE A 494 18.46 12.14 -2.71
C ILE A 494 18.51 11.04 -3.76
N ARG A 495 18.46 9.79 -3.30
CA ARG A 495 18.48 8.58 -4.10
C ARG A 495 17.10 7.94 -4.15
N GLU A 496 16.91 7.01 -5.08
CA GLU A 496 15.67 6.26 -5.27
C GLU A 496 15.22 5.47 -4.03
N TYR A 497 16.15 5.13 -3.14
CA TYR A 497 15.89 4.36 -1.91
C TYR A 497 15.72 5.24 -0.66
N ASP A 498 15.84 6.57 -0.76
CA ASP A 498 15.74 7.48 0.39
C ASP A 498 14.27 7.76 0.78
N PHE A 499 13.50 6.70 1.07
CA PHE A 499 12.04 6.79 1.25
C PHE A 499 11.62 7.77 2.34
N GLU A 500 12.31 7.76 3.49
CA GLU A 500 12.00 8.65 4.61
C GLU A 500 12.19 10.12 4.23
N ARG A 501 13.27 10.45 3.50
CA ARG A 501 13.51 11.82 3.01
C ARG A 501 12.45 12.24 2.00
N ILE A 502 12.12 11.36 1.05
CA ILE A 502 11.11 11.64 0.03
C ILE A 502 9.74 11.88 0.68
N LEU A 503 9.38 11.09 1.71
CA LEU A 503 8.12 11.26 2.45
C LEU A 503 8.10 12.55 3.28
N ALA A 504 9.21 12.93 3.90
CA ALA A 504 9.32 14.16 4.67
C ALA A 504 9.02 15.41 3.81
N LEU A 505 9.40 15.40 2.52
CA LEU A 505 9.10 16.48 1.57
C LEU A 505 7.60 16.65 1.28
N LEU A 506 6.78 15.65 1.59
CA LEU A 506 5.32 15.66 1.39
C LEU A 506 4.55 16.10 2.64
N GLU A 507 5.21 16.22 3.79
CA GLU A 507 4.57 16.67 5.02
C GLU A 507 4.14 18.15 4.90
N VAL A 508 3.03 18.49 5.55
CA VAL A 508 2.58 19.88 5.65
C VAL A 508 3.05 20.36 7.02
N GLU A 509 3.81 21.45 7.08
CA GLU A 509 4.14 22.08 8.37
C GLU A 509 2.82 22.41 9.10
N GLU A 510 2.69 21.94 10.35
CA GLU A 510 1.44 22.04 11.15
C GLU A 510 1.07 23.46 11.57
#